data_AF-A0A6I5A495-F1
#
_entry.id   AF-A0A6I5A495-F1
#
_cell.length_a   1.000
_cell.length_b   1.000
_cell.length_c   1.000
_cell.angle_alpha   90.00
_cell.angle_beta   90.00
_cell.angle_gamma   90.00
#
_symmetry.space_group_name_H-M   'P 1'
#
loop_
_entity.id
_entity.type
_entity.pdbx_description
1 polymer ?
#
loop_
_entity_poly.entity_id
_entity_poly.type
_entity_poly.pdbx_seq_one_letter_code
_entity_poly.pdbx_strand_id
1 'polypeptide(L)'
;MKKFSIVMMMFVLLSSIFFSFIPTPVQACSCVMPPSVEEEVEKSAAAFTGEVTHIEKKNRSRKVTFEVSNTWKGVTKSQIVISTGLNSADCGFPFELGGNYLIYANESSMYGGVDELSTTICNRTAAIEEAQQDLETLGEGEPPTEDVNLDDNANNGLIYGASVMIVVLLSFVLWRKLR
;
A
#
# COMPACT_ATOMS: atom_id res chain seq x y z
N MET A 1 58.94 8.41 -13.01
CA MET A 1 57.92 8.86 -12.03
C MET A 1 56.72 9.57 -12.68
N LYS A 2 56.89 10.56 -13.57
CA LYS A 2 55.76 11.25 -14.26
C LYS A 2 54.85 10.32 -15.10
N LYS A 3 55.43 9.34 -15.81
CA LYS A 3 54.68 8.36 -16.61
C LYS A 3 53.80 7.43 -15.76
N PHE A 4 54.24 7.07 -14.56
CA PHE A 4 53.49 6.22 -13.63
C PHE A 4 52.30 6.98 -13.01
N SER A 5 52.50 8.27 -12.73
CA SER A 5 51.44 9.15 -12.19
C SER A 5 50.33 9.43 -13.22
N ILE A 6 50.65 9.57 -14.51
CA ILE A 6 49.66 9.71 -15.59
C ILE A 6 48.86 8.42 -15.79
N VAL A 7 49.52 7.26 -15.77
CA VAL A 7 48.82 5.96 -15.88
C VAL A 7 47.89 5.73 -14.69
N MET A 8 48.31 6.08 -13.48
CA MET A 8 47.47 5.99 -12.28
C MET A 8 46.26 6.94 -12.37
N MET A 9 46.45 8.16 -12.85
CA MET A 9 45.36 9.13 -13.04
C MET A 9 44.38 8.69 -14.13
N MET A 10 44.87 8.11 -15.22
CA MET A 10 44.03 7.58 -16.31
C MET A 10 43.21 6.37 -15.85
N PHE A 11 43.79 5.50 -14.99
CA PHE A 11 43.08 4.37 -14.40
C PHE A 11 41.96 4.81 -13.44
N VAL A 12 42.18 5.87 -12.65
CA VAL A 12 41.15 6.46 -11.77
C VAL A 12 40.01 7.09 -12.57
N LEU A 13 40.32 7.75 -13.69
CA LEU A 13 39.29 8.31 -14.58
C LEU A 13 38.49 7.21 -15.31
N LEU A 14 39.15 6.12 -15.73
CA LEU A 14 38.49 4.97 -16.35
C LEU A 14 37.61 4.19 -15.34
N SER A 15 38.02 4.07 -14.08
CA SER A 15 37.21 3.39 -13.05
C SER A 15 35.98 4.20 -12.63
N SER A 16 36.07 5.53 -12.60
CA SER A 16 34.94 6.41 -12.29
C SER A 16 33.90 6.46 -13.42
N ILE A 17 34.33 6.33 -14.69
CA ILE A 17 33.42 6.15 -15.82
C ILE A 17 32.67 4.81 -15.72
N PHE A 18 33.35 3.73 -15.32
CA PHE A 18 32.73 2.41 -15.17
C PHE A 18 31.60 2.37 -14.12
N PHE A 19 31.69 3.18 -13.06
CA PHE A 19 30.66 3.23 -12.00
C PHE A 19 29.37 3.96 -12.42
N SER A 20 29.41 4.72 -13.52
CA SER A 20 28.22 5.42 -14.05
C SER A 20 27.33 4.53 -14.94
N PHE A 21 27.81 3.34 -15.32
CA PHE A 21 27.08 2.39 -16.17
C PHE A 21 26.35 1.29 -15.41
N ILE A 22 26.13 1.43 -14.09
CA ILE A 22 25.29 0.48 -13.37
C ILE A 22 23.82 0.83 -13.71
N PRO A 23 23.12 0.01 -14.53
CA PRO A 23 21.72 0.27 -14.80
C PRO A 23 20.95 0.15 -13.48
N THR A 24 20.33 1.25 -13.05
CA THR A 24 19.34 1.17 -11.98
C THR A 24 18.10 0.51 -12.58
N PRO A 25 17.56 -0.56 -11.97
CA PRO A 25 16.31 -1.13 -12.43
C PRO A 25 15.22 -0.07 -12.24
N VAL A 26 14.80 0.53 -13.34
CA VAL A 26 13.55 1.30 -13.37
C VAL A 26 12.46 0.26 -13.52
N GLN A 27 11.71 0.01 -12.45
CA GLN A 27 10.53 -0.81 -12.53
C GLN A 27 9.44 0.00 -13.25
N ALA A 28 9.41 -0.10 -14.57
CA ALA A 28 8.22 0.26 -15.31
C ALA A 28 7.19 -0.85 -15.16
N CYS A 29 5.93 -0.49 -14.94
CA CYS A 29 4.86 -1.45 -14.93
C CYS A 29 4.62 -1.97 -16.36
N SER A 30 5.07 -3.19 -16.64
CA SER A 30 4.71 -3.93 -17.85
C SER A 30 3.97 -5.18 -17.40
N CYS A 31 2.64 -5.07 -17.27
CA CYS A 31 1.82 -6.22 -16.90
C CYS A 31 1.91 -7.28 -17.99
N VAL A 32 2.14 -8.52 -17.59
CA VAL A 32 1.84 -9.68 -18.44
C VAL A 32 0.33 -9.85 -18.49
N MET A 33 -0.18 -10.51 -19.52
CA MET A 33 -1.59 -10.87 -19.65
C MET A 33 -2.12 -11.38 -18.29
N PRO A 34 -3.23 -10.82 -17.78
CA PRO A 34 -3.76 -11.22 -16.49
C PRO A 34 -4.09 -12.73 -16.51
N PRO A 35 -3.79 -13.46 -15.43
CA PRO A 35 -4.07 -14.90 -15.33
C PRO A 35 -5.59 -15.16 -15.33
N SER A 36 -6.01 -16.43 -15.27
CA SER A 36 -7.45 -16.73 -15.08
C SER A 36 -7.95 -16.21 -13.74
N VAL A 37 -9.28 -16.12 -13.58
CA VAL A 37 -9.91 -15.68 -12.33
C VAL A 37 -9.49 -16.59 -11.18
N GLU A 38 -9.52 -17.90 -11.42
CA GLU A 38 -9.18 -18.93 -10.44
C GLU A 38 -7.71 -18.85 -10.02
N GLU A 39 -6.81 -18.66 -11.00
CA GLU A 39 -5.38 -18.50 -10.75
C GLU A 39 -5.08 -17.21 -9.96
N GLU A 40 -5.75 -16.10 -10.29
CA GLU A 40 -5.60 -14.86 -9.53
C GLU A 40 -6.09 -15.00 -8.09
N VAL A 41 -7.24 -15.67 -7.86
CA VAL A 41 -7.72 -15.98 -6.50
C VAL A 41 -6.72 -16.87 -5.77
N GLU A 42 -6.19 -17.91 -6.41
CA GLU A 42 -5.25 -18.85 -5.80
C GLU A 42 -3.98 -18.13 -5.35
N LYS A 43 -3.44 -17.25 -6.20
CA LYS A 43 -2.22 -16.48 -5.92
C LYS A 43 -2.43 -15.36 -4.92
N SER A 44 -3.62 -14.75 -4.89
CA SER A 44 -3.92 -13.61 -4.03
C SER A 44 -4.03 -14.02 -2.56
N ALA A 45 -3.61 -13.13 -1.65
CA ALA A 45 -3.86 -13.29 -0.22
C ALA A 45 -5.32 -12.98 0.12
N ALA A 46 -5.93 -12.06 -0.61
CA ALA A 46 -7.31 -11.61 -0.41
C ALA A 46 -8.03 -11.37 -1.74
N ALA A 47 -9.32 -11.70 -1.78
CA ALA A 47 -10.23 -11.41 -2.90
C ALA A 47 -11.59 -10.99 -2.34
N PHE A 48 -12.01 -9.75 -2.62
CA PHE A 48 -13.23 -9.17 -2.06
C PHE A 48 -13.77 -8.03 -2.92
N THR A 49 -15.01 -7.66 -2.70
CA THR A 49 -15.63 -6.45 -3.25
C THR A 49 -15.85 -5.44 -2.15
N GLY A 50 -15.78 -4.16 -2.49
CA GLY A 50 -16.05 -3.10 -1.53
C GLY A 50 -16.07 -1.71 -2.14
N GLU A 51 -16.64 -0.79 -1.36
CA GLU A 51 -16.71 0.64 -1.67
C GLU A 51 -15.53 1.38 -1.06
N VAL A 52 -14.90 2.29 -1.81
CA VAL A 52 -13.83 3.13 -1.27
C VAL A 52 -14.38 4.22 -0.37
N THR A 53 -14.09 4.14 0.93
CA THR A 53 -14.54 5.12 1.93
C THR A 53 -13.49 6.18 2.26
N HIS A 54 -12.20 5.87 2.07
CA HIS A 54 -11.12 6.82 2.33
C HIS A 54 -9.90 6.58 1.44
N ILE A 55 -9.25 7.64 0.99
CA ILE A 55 -7.98 7.59 0.25
C ILE A 55 -6.96 8.51 0.92
N GLU A 56 -5.88 7.94 1.43
CA GLU A 56 -4.77 8.67 2.01
C GLU A 56 -3.53 8.57 1.11
N LYS A 57 -3.02 9.72 0.64
CA LYS A 57 -1.76 9.77 -0.09
C LYS A 57 -0.58 9.73 0.88
N LYS A 58 0.31 8.75 0.72
CA LYS A 58 1.61 8.66 1.37
C LYS A 58 2.72 9.13 0.43
N ASN A 59 3.96 9.12 0.90
CA ASN A 59 5.10 9.63 0.14
C ASN A 59 5.34 8.88 -1.19
N ARG A 60 5.11 7.56 -1.21
CA ARG A 60 5.36 6.68 -2.36
C ARG A 60 4.19 5.74 -2.72
N SER A 61 3.05 5.90 -2.07
CA SER A 61 1.89 5.02 -2.23
C SER A 61 0.60 5.74 -1.83
N ARG A 62 -0.54 5.09 -2.07
CA ARG A 62 -1.84 5.45 -1.52
C ARG A 62 -2.30 4.31 -0.63
N LYS A 63 -2.85 4.66 0.54
CA LYS A 63 -3.63 3.73 1.36
C LYS A 63 -5.11 3.99 1.08
N VAL A 64 -5.83 2.94 0.73
CA VAL A 64 -7.23 3.01 0.34
C VAL A 64 -8.02 2.15 1.29
N THR A 65 -8.99 2.75 1.97
CA THR A 65 -9.89 2.07 2.90
C THR A 65 -11.15 1.68 2.16
N PHE A 66 -11.57 0.43 2.36
CA PHE A 66 -12.76 -0.14 1.77
C PHE A 66 -13.75 -0.54 2.85
N GLU A 67 -15.03 -0.28 2.58
CA GLU A 67 -16.14 -0.99 3.21
C GLU A 67 -16.44 -2.25 2.39
N VAL A 68 -16.24 -3.42 2.99
CA VAL A 68 -16.28 -4.72 2.32
C VAL A 68 -17.71 -5.23 2.22
N SER A 69 -18.16 -5.56 1.02
CA SER A 69 -19.50 -6.11 0.75
C SER A 69 -19.50 -7.64 0.67
N ASN A 70 -18.59 -8.23 -0.11
CA ASN A 70 -18.47 -9.68 -0.28
C ASN A 70 -17.01 -10.10 -0.29
N THR A 71 -16.71 -11.28 0.24
CA THR A 71 -15.40 -11.91 0.30
C THR A 71 -15.43 -13.30 -0.34
N TRP A 72 -14.36 -13.64 -1.05
CA TRP A 72 -14.09 -14.99 -1.57
C TRP A 72 -12.81 -15.58 -0.98
N LYS A 73 -11.92 -14.74 -0.43
CA LYS A 73 -10.67 -15.19 0.18
C LYS A 73 -10.09 -14.17 1.14
N GLY A 74 -9.59 -14.65 2.28
CA GLY A 74 -8.62 -13.96 3.14
C GLY A 74 -9.13 -12.78 3.97
N VAL A 75 -10.31 -12.23 3.66
CA VAL A 75 -10.88 -11.08 4.38
C VAL A 75 -12.10 -11.50 5.20
N THR A 76 -12.08 -11.20 6.50
CA THR A 76 -13.21 -11.39 7.41
C THR A 76 -13.81 -10.07 7.92
N LYS A 77 -13.09 -8.95 7.76
CA LYS A 77 -13.42 -7.65 8.35
C LYS A 77 -14.32 -6.82 7.44
N SER A 78 -15.25 -6.05 8.02
CA SER A 78 -16.10 -5.09 7.30
C SER A 78 -15.32 -3.91 6.74
N GLN A 79 -14.19 -3.56 7.35
CA GLN A 79 -13.29 -2.55 6.81
C GLN A 79 -11.86 -3.07 6.65
N ILE A 80 -11.23 -2.72 5.53
CA ILE A 80 -9.86 -3.11 5.21
C ILE A 80 -9.11 -1.99 4.49
N VAL A 81 -7.81 -1.89 4.76
CA VAL A 81 -6.91 -0.94 4.10
C VAL A 81 -6.00 -1.69 3.14
N ILE A 82 -5.99 -1.25 1.87
CA ILE A 82 -5.12 -1.76 0.82
C ILE A 82 -4.15 -0.66 0.39
N SER A 83 -2.88 -1.03 0.21
CA SER A 83 -1.87 -0.15 -0.37
C SER A 83 -1.79 -0.30 -1.89
N THR A 84 -1.60 0.81 -2.61
CA THR A 84 -1.33 0.80 -4.05
C THR A 84 -0.38 1.92 -4.46
N GLY A 85 0.20 1.86 -5.65
CA GLY A 85 1.02 2.93 -6.21
C GLY A 85 0.30 4.27 -6.35
N LEU A 86 1.07 5.34 -6.52
CA LEU A 86 0.51 6.69 -6.64
C LEU A 86 -0.28 6.90 -7.93
N ASN A 87 0.12 6.25 -9.01
CA ASN A 87 -0.43 6.38 -10.35
C ASN A 87 -0.01 5.16 -11.19
N SER A 88 -0.43 5.09 -12.45
CA SER A 88 -0.10 3.99 -13.35
C SER A 88 1.41 3.78 -13.57
N ALA A 89 2.23 4.84 -13.59
CA ALA A 89 3.68 4.72 -13.71
C ALA A 89 4.32 4.08 -12.46
N ASP A 90 3.69 4.25 -11.30
CA ASP A 90 4.05 3.61 -10.02
C ASP A 90 3.26 2.30 -9.76
N CYS A 91 2.68 1.69 -10.80
CA CYS A 91 1.85 0.48 -10.70
C CYS A 91 0.57 0.63 -9.88
N GLY A 92 0.12 1.86 -9.65
CA GLY A 92 -1.02 2.19 -8.81
C GLY A 92 -2.37 2.05 -9.50
N PHE A 93 -3.27 1.29 -8.89
CA PHE A 93 -4.65 1.18 -9.38
C PHE A 93 -5.43 2.47 -9.11
N PRO A 94 -6.14 3.04 -10.09
CA PRO A 94 -6.75 4.38 -9.99
C PRO A 94 -8.08 4.37 -9.22
N PHE A 95 -8.06 4.02 -7.93
CA PHE A 95 -9.26 4.08 -7.08
C PHE A 95 -9.82 5.51 -6.96
N GLU A 96 -11.15 5.60 -6.95
CA GLU A 96 -11.92 6.82 -6.73
C GLU A 96 -12.79 6.69 -5.48
N LEU A 97 -12.94 7.78 -4.74
CA LEU A 97 -13.77 7.82 -3.52
C LEU A 97 -15.24 7.51 -3.87
N GLY A 98 -15.87 6.61 -3.11
CA GLY A 98 -17.24 6.12 -3.36
C GLY A 98 -17.35 5.11 -4.51
N GLY A 99 -16.24 4.77 -5.16
CA GLY A 99 -16.23 3.75 -6.21
C GLY A 99 -16.34 2.34 -5.63
N ASN A 100 -17.02 1.45 -6.36
CA ASN A 100 -17.16 0.04 -6.01
C ASN A 100 -16.27 -0.82 -6.90
N TYR A 101 -15.47 -1.70 -6.29
CA TYR A 101 -14.45 -2.48 -6.99
C TYR A 101 -14.50 -3.95 -6.58
N LEU A 102 -14.05 -4.82 -7.48
CA LEU A 102 -13.53 -6.15 -7.17
C LEU A 102 -12.02 -6.03 -7.00
N ILE A 103 -11.50 -6.49 -5.87
CA ILE A 103 -10.11 -6.31 -5.47
C ILE A 103 -9.45 -7.68 -5.29
N TYR A 104 -8.32 -7.85 -5.96
CA TYR A 104 -7.36 -8.92 -5.72
C TYR A 104 -6.12 -8.32 -5.08
N ALA A 105 -5.82 -8.75 -3.85
CA ALA A 105 -4.75 -8.20 -3.06
C ALA A 105 -3.73 -9.26 -2.62
N ASN A 106 -2.46 -8.86 -2.63
CA ASN A 106 -1.32 -9.69 -2.27
C ASN A 106 -0.57 -9.05 -1.10
N GLU A 107 0.00 -9.87 -0.23
CA GLU A 107 0.94 -9.41 0.80
C GLU A 107 2.20 -8.85 0.13
N SER A 108 2.59 -7.64 0.50
CA SER A 108 3.75 -6.98 -0.07
C SER A 108 4.39 -6.01 0.91
N SER A 109 5.72 -6.02 0.94
CA SER A 109 6.51 -5.02 1.66
C SER A 109 6.93 -3.84 0.79
N MET A 110 6.49 -3.78 -0.47
CA MET A 110 6.88 -2.77 -1.45
C MET A 110 6.60 -1.33 -0.98
N TYR A 111 5.54 -1.13 -0.19
CA TYR A 111 5.10 0.21 0.25
C TYR A 111 5.42 0.53 1.72
N GLY A 112 6.30 -0.24 2.36
CA GLY A 112 6.87 0.08 3.67
C GLY A 112 6.14 -0.52 4.88
N GLY A 113 5.12 -1.36 4.67
CA GLY A 113 4.51 -2.21 5.70
C GLY A 113 5.09 -3.63 5.67
N VAL A 114 5.14 -4.31 6.83
CA VAL A 114 5.39 -5.75 6.87
C VAL A 114 4.03 -6.43 6.66
N ASP A 115 3.96 -7.37 5.72
CA ASP A 115 2.75 -8.15 5.38
C ASP A 115 1.52 -7.28 5.07
N GLU A 116 1.73 -6.10 4.48
CA GLU A 116 0.64 -5.20 4.10
C GLU A 116 -0.02 -5.68 2.80
N LEU A 117 -1.35 -5.78 2.80
CA LEU A 117 -2.09 -6.09 1.60
C LEU A 117 -1.98 -4.95 0.59
N SER A 118 -1.70 -5.32 -0.65
CA SER A 118 -1.51 -4.38 -1.74
C SER A 118 -2.10 -4.89 -3.04
N THR A 119 -2.46 -3.96 -3.92
CA THR A 119 -2.94 -4.26 -5.27
C THR A 119 -2.34 -3.28 -6.28
N THR A 120 -2.25 -3.71 -7.53
CA THR A 120 -1.63 -2.97 -8.62
C THR A 120 -2.50 -3.02 -9.88
N ILE A 121 -2.17 -2.20 -10.87
CA ILE A 121 -2.79 -2.27 -12.21
C ILE A 121 -2.57 -3.59 -12.95
N CYS A 122 -1.70 -4.47 -12.45
CA CYS A 122 -1.43 -5.78 -13.06
C CYS A 122 -2.26 -6.91 -12.45
N ASN A 123 -2.96 -6.65 -11.36
CA ASN A 123 -3.93 -7.58 -10.82
C ASN A 123 -5.22 -7.53 -11.64
N ARG A 124 -6.10 -8.52 -11.47
CA ARG A 124 -7.45 -8.49 -12.06
C ARG A 124 -8.41 -7.51 -11.36
N THR A 125 -7.90 -6.70 -10.42
CA THR A 125 -8.66 -5.66 -9.72
C THR A 125 -9.30 -4.72 -10.74
N ALA A 126 -10.60 -4.48 -10.61
CA ALA A 126 -11.37 -3.67 -11.56
C ALA A 126 -12.61 -3.06 -10.90
N ALA A 127 -13.18 -2.03 -11.52
CA ALA A 127 -14.49 -1.53 -11.12
C ALA A 127 -15.55 -2.63 -11.29
N ILE A 128 -16.59 -2.66 -10.46
CA ILE A 128 -17.63 -3.71 -10.54
C ILE A 128 -18.27 -3.79 -11.93
N GLU A 129 -18.42 -2.66 -12.62
CA GLU A 129 -18.98 -2.60 -13.98
C GLU A 129 -18.09 -3.34 -15.01
N GLU A 130 -16.79 -3.38 -14.79
CA GLU A 130 -15.79 -4.03 -15.66
C GLU A 130 -15.48 -5.46 -15.21
N ALA A 131 -15.81 -5.81 -13.96
CA ALA A 131 -15.49 -7.09 -13.32
C ALA A 131 -16.58 -8.17 -13.47
N GLN A 132 -17.60 -7.95 -14.32
CA GLN A 132 -18.75 -8.86 -14.40
C GLN A 132 -18.36 -10.31 -14.74
N GLN A 133 -17.41 -10.51 -15.66
CA GLN A 133 -16.93 -11.84 -16.01
C GLN A 133 -16.27 -12.56 -14.82
N ASP A 134 -15.51 -11.82 -14.02
CA ASP A 134 -14.86 -12.33 -12.83
C ASP A 134 -15.89 -12.70 -11.77
N LEU A 135 -16.87 -11.82 -11.54
CA LEU A 135 -17.96 -12.06 -10.59
C LEU A 135 -18.82 -13.27 -10.98
N GLU A 136 -19.11 -13.47 -12.27
CA GLU A 136 -19.81 -14.66 -12.77
C GLU A 136 -19.03 -15.96 -12.47
N THR A 137 -17.70 -15.89 -12.58
CA THR A 137 -16.81 -17.03 -12.36
C THR A 137 -16.61 -17.32 -10.87
N LEU A 138 -16.50 -16.27 -10.05
CA LEU A 138 -16.37 -16.35 -8.60
C LEU A 138 -17.65 -16.81 -7.91
N GLY A 139 -18.81 -16.50 -8.49
CA GLY A 139 -20.12 -16.80 -7.91
C GLY A 139 -20.45 -15.91 -6.70
N GLU A 140 -21.44 -16.33 -5.91
CA GLU A 140 -21.85 -15.60 -4.71
C GLU A 140 -20.73 -15.64 -3.65
N GLY A 141 -20.24 -14.46 -3.24
CA GLY A 141 -19.30 -14.32 -2.13
C GLY A 141 -20.01 -14.19 -0.79
N GLU A 142 -19.27 -14.39 0.30
CA GLU A 142 -19.81 -14.31 1.67
C GLU A 142 -19.70 -12.87 2.22
N PRO A 143 -20.61 -12.40 3.08
CA PRO A 143 -20.44 -11.13 3.77
C PRO A 143 -19.30 -11.22 4.82
N PRO A 144 -18.64 -10.09 5.16
CA PRO A 144 -17.66 -10.07 6.25
C PRO A 144 -18.30 -10.45 7.59
N THR A 145 -17.54 -11.13 8.45
CA THR A 145 -18.00 -11.67 9.73
C THR A 145 -17.57 -10.85 10.94
N GLU A 146 -16.53 -10.03 10.79
CA GLU A 146 -15.99 -9.15 11.83
C GLU A 146 -16.31 -7.69 11.50
N ASP A 147 -17.14 -7.05 12.32
CA ASP A 147 -17.41 -5.62 12.17
C ASP A 147 -16.26 -4.78 12.78
N VAL A 148 -15.62 -3.95 11.96
CA VAL A 148 -14.47 -3.12 12.30
C VAL A 148 -14.72 -1.69 11.85
N ASN A 149 -14.55 -0.74 12.77
CA ASN A 149 -14.56 0.70 12.46
C ASN A 149 -13.13 1.26 12.56
N LEU A 150 -12.55 1.65 11.43
CA LEU A 150 -11.18 2.18 11.35
C LEU A 150 -11.08 3.67 11.70
N ASP A 151 -12.19 4.41 11.69
CA ASP A 151 -12.21 5.84 12.02
C ASP A 151 -11.97 6.10 13.52
N ASP A 152 -12.35 5.17 14.39
CA ASP A 152 -12.22 5.30 15.84
C ASP A 152 -10.75 5.34 16.31
N ASN A 153 -9.84 4.70 15.58
CA ASN A 153 -8.45 4.54 16.03
C ASN A 153 -7.62 5.83 15.90
N ALA A 154 -7.98 6.73 14.97
CA ALA A 154 -7.30 8.01 14.81
C ALA A 154 -7.57 8.97 16.00
N ASN A 155 -8.77 8.89 16.59
CA ASN A 155 -9.18 9.77 17.69
C ASN A 155 -8.50 9.41 19.02
N ASN A 156 -8.26 8.12 19.27
CA ASN A 156 -7.66 7.65 20.51
C ASN A 156 -6.22 8.17 20.69
N GLY A 157 -5.40 8.19 19.62
CA GLY A 157 -4.02 8.70 19.68
C GLY A 157 -3.91 10.19 20.07
N LEU A 158 -4.83 11.03 19.58
CA LEU A 158 -4.92 12.45 19.94
C LEU A 158 -5.33 12.65 21.41
N ILE A 159 -6.27 11.85 21.92
CA ILE A 159 -6.72 11.91 23.32
C ILE A 159 -5.58 11.49 24.28
N TYR A 160 -4.86 10.41 23.96
CA TYR A 160 -3.70 9.99 24.74
C TYR A 160 -2.59 11.05 24.73
N GLY A 161 -2.28 11.66 23.57
CA GLY A 161 -1.31 12.75 23.50
C GLY A 161 -1.69 13.98 24.33
N ALA A 162 -2.96 14.39 24.26
CA ALA A 162 -3.47 15.54 25.03
C ALA A 162 -3.46 15.28 26.54
N SER A 163 -3.87 14.08 26.98
CA SER A 163 -3.87 13.72 28.41
C SER A 163 -2.48 13.71 29.03
N VAL A 164 -1.47 13.19 28.33
CA VAL A 164 -0.06 13.20 28.79
C VAL A 164 0.45 14.63 28.91
N MET A 165 0.16 15.50 27.93
CA MET A 165 0.56 16.91 27.97
C MET A 165 -0.05 17.65 29.16
N ILE A 166 -1.31 17.39 29.48
CA ILE A 166 -1.99 17.99 30.64
C ILE A 166 -1.33 17.54 31.95
N VAL A 167 -1.02 16.25 32.10
CA VAL A 167 -0.36 15.73 33.32
C VAL A 167 1.03 16.32 33.48
N VAL A 168 1.81 16.43 32.39
CA VAL A 168 3.14 17.06 32.41
C VAL A 168 3.03 18.53 32.83
N LEU A 169 2.08 19.29 32.27
CA LEU A 169 1.87 20.68 32.64
C LEU A 169 1.44 20.84 34.11
N LEU A 170 0.51 20.01 34.60
CA LEU A 170 0.07 20.03 36.00
C LEU A 170 1.20 19.67 36.96
N SER A 171 2.01 18.66 36.64
CA SER A 171 3.17 18.27 37.45
C SER A 171 4.24 19.37 37.50
N PHE A 172 4.49 20.05 36.38
CA PHE A 172 5.42 21.18 36.31
C PHE A 172 4.92 22.39 37.13
N VAL A 173 3.62 22.70 37.06
CA VAL A 173 3.00 23.78 37.85
C VAL A 173 3.06 23.46 39.34
N LEU A 174 2.74 22.21 39.73
CA LEU A 174 2.83 21.77 41.13
C LEU A 174 4.27 21.81 41.65
N TRP A 175 5.24 21.37 40.87
CA TRP A 175 6.66 21.45 41.22
C TRP A 175 7.13 22.89 41.42
N ARG A 176 6.67 23.82 40.57
CA ARG A 176 6.97 25.25 40.70
C ARG A 176 6.30 25.90 41.91
N LYS A 177 5.18 25.35 42.39
CA LYS A 177 4.43 25.86 43.55
C LYS A 177 4.95 25.30 44.89
N LEU A 178 5.64 24.16 44.86
CA LEU A 178 6.26 23.49 46.01
C LEU A 178 7.71 23.96 46.27
N ARG A 179 8.26 24.82 45.41
CA ARG A 179 9.59 25.43 45.53
C ARG A 179 9.45 26.92 45.79
#